data_AF-A0A368Y830-F1
#
_entry.id   AF-A0A368Y830-F1
#
_cell.length_a   1.000
_cell.length_b   1.000
_cell.length_c   1.000
_cell.angle_alpha   90.00
_cell.angle_beta   90.00
_cell.angle_gamma   90.00
#
_symmetry.space_group_name_H-M   'P 1'
#
loop_
_entity.id
_entity.type
_entity.pdbx_description
1 polymer ?
#
loop_
_entity_poly.entity_id
_entity_poly.type
_entity_poly.pdbx_seq_one_letter_code
_entity_poly.pdbx_strand_id
1 'polypeptide(L)'
;MDRDHIGYTQGEFAYIEYVNGERLRFKPTTTNATPRLEKAKNAYTLTEDELKWIRGILRDYNHSSEIEISPSYYYKKKTEYERNENREIVKTELDYLRDKLMKVTPKELLKLRSKTIREAQGIENFSGVYIIHNCVKDMYYVGQAKNIYLRANKHFLKNEGNSEVYKDYSCGDEFCISLIPLEKTSFSTLNDLEDNAIRAYESYPWGYNKMPGNILDRPIFKNEDYQKVAELILSKIEGTEWFLRISTSKERFRYTHSLLSEYQLPLDAHFITTFPKMIKECKYADKKRVHKK
;
A
#
# COMPACT_ATOMS: atom_id res chain seq x y z
N MET A 1 -3.13 -12.21 15.28
CA MET A 1 -2.66 -11.79 13.94
C MET A 1 -3.88 -11.78 13.05
N ASP A 2 -4.39 -10.61 12.71
CA ASP A 2 -5.38 -10.51 11.63
C ASP A 2 -4.65 -10.89 10.35
N ARG A 3 -4.85 -12.12 9.88
CA ARG A 3 -4.44 -12.46 8.53
C ARG A 3 -5.35 -11.63 7.63
N ASP A 4 -4.77 -10.71 6.87
CA ASP A 4 -5.54 -10.02 5.83
C ASP A 4 -6.15 -11.11 4.94
N HIS A 5 -7.47 -11.13 4.93
CA HIS A 5 -8.26 -12.13 4.25
C HIS A 5 -9.46 -11.46 3.61
N ILE A 6 -9.91 -12.03 2.51
CA ILE A 6 -11.05 -11.54 1.78
C ILE A 6 -12.14 -12.61 1.88
N GLY A 7 -13.19 -12.26 2.61
CA GLY A 7 -14.44 -13.00 2.62
C GLY A 7 -15.29 -12.63 1.40
N TYR A 8 -15.67 -13.59 0.56
CA TYR A 8 -16.68 -13.37 -0.47
C TYR A 8 -17.63 -14.57 -0.59
N THR A 9 -18.87 -14.33 -1.02
CA THR A 9 -19.88 -15.39 -1.17
C THR A 9 -20.13 -15.71 -2.64
N GLN A 10 -20.20 -17.00 -2.98
CA GLN A 10 -20.56 -17.47 -4.32
C GLN A 10 -21.48 -18.70 -4.18
N GLY A 11 -22.70 -18.58 -4.72
CA GLY A 11 -23.78 -19.53 -4.47
C GLY A 11 -24.14 -19.59 -2.99
N GLU A 12 -24.25 -20.81 -2.45
CA GLU A 12 -24.47 -21.03 -1.01
C GLU A 12 -23.17 -21.07 -0.20
N PHE A 13 -22.02 -20.62 -0.74
CA PHE A 13 -20.72 -20.74 -0.06
C PHE A 13 -20.09 -19.38 0.20
N ALA A 14 -19.37 -19.26 1.30
CA ALA A 14 -18.43 -18.21 1.64
C ALA A 14 -17.01 -18.75 1.48
N TYR A 15 -16.16 -17.89 0.92
CA TYR A 15 -14.76 -18.13 0.62
C TYR A 15 -13.94 -17.15 1.44
N ILE A 16 -12.87 -17.62 2.05
CA ILE A 16 -11.85 -16.80 2.70
C ILE A 16 -10.58 -17.00 1.90
N GLU A 17 -10.16 -15.97 1.18
CA GLU A 17 -8.86 -15.95 0.51
C GLU A 17 -7.87 -15.17 1.37
N TYR A 18 -6.81 -15.83 1.79
CA TYR A 18 -5.74 -15.22 2.57
C TYR A 18 -4.69 -14.58 1.64
N VAL A 19 -4.05 -13.51 2.10
CA VAL A 19 -2.99 -12.80 1.35
C VAL A 19 -1.77 -13.68 1.02
N ASN A 20 -1.63 -14.85 1.64
CA ASN A 20 -0.61 -15.87 1.32
C ASN A 20 -1.04 -16.88 0.24
N GLY A 21 -2.26 -16.78 -0.30
CA GLY A 21 -2.80 -17.70 -1.32
C GLY A 21 -3.57 -18.90 -0.77
N GLU A 22 -3.71 -19.06 0.55
CA GLU A 22 -4.59 -20.08 1.14
C GLU A 22 -6.07 -19.72 0.89
N ARG A 23 -6.90 -20.72 0.55
CA ARG A 23 -8.35 -20.54 0.37
C ARG A 23 -9.12 -21.50 1.28
N LEU A 24 -10.05 -20.97 2.07
CA LEU A 24 -11.04 -21.76 2.82
C LEU A 24 -12.43 -21.58 2.21
N ARG A 25 -13.19 -22.68 2.11
CA ARG A 25 -14.57 -22.72 1.63
C ARG A 25 -15.49 -23.21 2.74
N PHE A 26 -16.59 -22.50 3.00
CA PHE A 26 -17.63 -22.94 3.94
C PHE A 26 -19.02 -22.47 3.50
N LYS A 27 -20.11 -23.04 4.03
CA LYS A 27 -21.49 -22.73 3.64
C LYS A 27 -22.13 -21.80 4.69
N PRO A 28 -22.38 -20.50 4.45
CA PRO A 28 -22.95 -19.61 5.45
C PRO A 28 -24.47 -19.81 5.54
N THR A 29 -24.98 -19.85 6.77
CA THR A 29 -26.43 -19.85 7.04
C THR A 29 -27.04 -18.49 6.70
N THR A 30 -28.08 -18.49 5.87
CA THR A 30 -28.78 -17.31 5.34
C THR A 30 -29.30 -16.39 6.43
N THR A 31 -28.82 -15.15 6.47
CA THR A 31 -29.52 -14.03 7.10
C THR A 31 -29.55 -12.83 6.16
N ASN A 32 -30.77 -12.47 5.78
CA ASN A 32 -31.13 -11.36 4.89
C ASN A 32 -30.80 -10.00 5.52
N ALA A 33 -30.10 -9.14 4.77
CA ALA A 33 -30.34 -7.70 4.68
C ALA A 33 -29.27 -7.05 3.79
N THR A 34 -29.55 -6.90 2.49
CA THR A 34 -28.77 -6.00 1.62
C THR A 34 -29.34 -4.59 1.77
N PRO A 35 -28.59 -3.59 2.27
CA PRO A 35 -29.07 -2.22 2.27
C PRO A 35 -29.14 -1.76 0.81
N ARG A 36 -30.33 -1.35 0.36
CA ARG A 36 -30.49 -0.57 -0.87
C ARG A 36 -29.63 0.68 -0.72
N LEU A 37 -28.55 0.78 -1.50
CA LEU A 37 -28.02 2.10 -1.84
C LEU A 37 -29.20 2.88 -2.39
N GLU A 38 -29.49 4.03 -1.80
CA GLU A 38 -30.40 5.00 -2.39
C GLU A 38 -30.04 5.09 -3.86
N LYS A 39 -31.05 4.83 -4.72
CA LYS A 39 -30.91 4.82 -6.17
C LYS A 39 -29.84 5.83 -6.54
N ALA A 40 -28.83 5.43 -7.31
CA ALA A 40 -27.91 6.33 -8.00
C ALA A 40 -28.72 7.16 -9.00
N LYS A 41 -29.65 7.96 -8.49
CA LYS A 41 -30.84 8.39 -9.22
C LYS A 41 -30.53 9.55 -10.14
N ASN A 42 -29.26 9.97 -10.23
CA ASN A 42 -28.73 10.92 -11.20
C ASN A 42 -27.19 10.98 -11.11
N ALA A 43 -26.43 10.12 -11.82
CA ALA A 43 -25.05 10.50 -12.11
C ALA A 43 -24.37 9.79 -13.28
N TYR A 44 -24.67 8.53 -13.59
CA TYR A 44 -23.98 7.85 -14.69
C TYR A 44 -24.73 6.63 -15.19
N THR A 45 -24.68 6.41 -16.50
CA THR A 45 -25.32 5.29 -17.18
C THR A 45 -24.29 4.64 -18.08
N LEU A 46 -24.02 3.36 -17.84
CA LEU A 46 -23.30 2.54 -18.82
C LEU A 46 -24.28 2.23 -19.96
N THR A 47 -23.82 2.36 -21.19
CA THR A 47 -24.57 1.96 -22.39
C THR A 47 -24.68 0.44 -22.46
N GLU A 48 -25.65 -0.09 -23.19
CA GLU A 48 -25.78 -1.54 -23.37
C GLU A 48 -24.56 -2.18 -24.04
N ASP A 49 -23.90 -1.45 -24.95
CA ASP A 49 -22.65 -1.90 -25.58
C ASP A 49 -21.50 -1.98 -24.56
N GLU A 50 -21.36 -0.96 -23.70
CA GLU A 50 -20.39 -0.98 -22.59
C GLU A 50 -20.69 -2.14 -21.64
N LEU A 51 -21.96 -2.36 -21.26
CA LEU A 51 -22.36 -3.46 -20.39
C LEU A 51 -22.07 -4.82 -21.02
N LYS A 52 -22.39 -5.01 -22.30
CA LYS A 52 -22.10 -6.25 -23.04
C LYS A 52 -20.60 -6.52 -23.10
N TRP A 53 -19.80 -5.49 -23.34
CA TRP A 53 -18.35 -5.60 -23.32
C TRP A 53 -17.83 -5.98 -21.93
N ILE A 54 -18.27 -5.30 -20.87
CA ILE A 54 -17.88 -5.61 -19.48
C ILE A 54 -18.25 -7.05 -19.12
N ARG A 55 -19.47 -7.51 -19.44
CA ARG A 55 -19.87 -8.91 -19.23
C ARG A 55 -18.97 -9.89 -19.98
N GLY A 56 -18.50 -9.52 -21.17
CA GLY A 56 -17.57 -10.31 -21.96
C GLY A 56 -16.18 -10.44 -21.32
N ILE A 57 -15.69 -9.39 -20.69
CA ILE A 57 -14.38 -9.37 -20.01
C ILE A 57 -14.44 -10.04 -18.64
N LEU A 58 -15.47 -9.72 -17.84
CA LEU A 58 -15.59 -10.22 -16.46
C LEU A 58 -16.22 -11.62 -16.37
N ARG A 59 -16.41 -12.34 -17.48
CA ARG A 59 -17.18 -13.60 -17.54
C ARG A 59 -16.93 -14.49 -16.34
N ASP A 60 -18.02 -14.97 -15.75
CA ASP A 60 -18.02 -15.78 -14.54
C ASP A 60 -16.95 -16.87 -14.62
N TYR A 61 -16.09 -16.85 -13.62
CA TYR A 61 -15.01 -17.79 -13.43
C TYR A 61 -15.57 -19.22 -13.57
N ASN A 62 -15.16 -19.90 -14.63
CA ASN A 62 -15.50 -21.30 -14.82
C ASN A 62 -14.70 -22.08 -13.77
N HIS A 63 -15.38 -22.69 -12.79
CA HIS A 63 -14.77 -23.49 -11.73
C HIS A 63 -14.21 -24.83 -12.23
N SER A 64 -13.53 -24.85 -13.38
CA SER A 64 -12.77 -26.01 -13.81
C SER A 64 -11.54 -26.13 -12.93
N SER A 65 -11.67 -26.78 -11.77
CA SER A 65 -10.70 -27.62 -11.03
C SER A 65 -9.20 -27.27 -10.95
N GLU A 66 -8.73 -26.16 -11.50
CA GLU A 66 -7.35 -25.76 -11.61
C GLU A 66 -7.06 -24.66 -10.60
N ILE A 67 -5.98 -24.84 -9.85
CA ILE A 67 -5.50 -23.89 -8.86
C ILE A 67 -4.95 -22.67 -9.64
N GLU A 68 -5.78 -21.64 -9.84
CA GLU A 68 -5.31 -20.38 -10.42
C GLU A 68 -4.59 -19.54 -9.36
N ILE A 69 -3.30 -19.27 -9.59
CA ILE A 69 -2.47 -18.41 -8.75
C ILE A 69 -2.93 -16.95 -8.93
N SER A 70 -3.14 -16.22 -7.83
CA SER A 70 -3.62 -14.84 -7.95
C SER A 70 -2.60 -13.92 -8.64
N PRO A 71 -3.03 -12.99 -9.51
CA PRO A 71 -2.16 -11.99 -10.14
C PRO A 71 -1.36 -11.17 -9.13
N SER A 72 -1.98 -10.84 -7.98
CA SER A 72 -1.30 -10.16 -6.87
C SER A 72 -0.15 -11.00 -6.28
N TYR A 73 -0.32 -12.32 -6.14
CA TYR A 73 0.74 -13.21 -5.66
C TYR A 73 1.90 -13.26 -6.66
N TYR A 74 1.60 -13.44 -7.96
CA TYR A 74 2.62 -13.46 -9.00
C TYR A 74 3.39 -12.14 -9.05
N TYR A 75 2.67 -11.01 -9.06
CA TYR A 75 3.25 -9.68 -9.02
C TYR A 75 4.17 -9.50 -7.80
N LYS A 76 3.71 -9.89 -6.61
CA LYS A 76 4.50 -9.81 -5.38
C LYS A 76 5.77 -10.63 -5.51
N LYS A 77 5.68 -11.90 -5.93
CA LYS A 77 6.83 -12.80 -6.02
C LYS A 77 7.85 -12.35 -7.05
N LYS A 78 7.39 -11.92 -8.23
CA LYS A 78 8.25 -11.35 -9.27
C LYS A 78 8.97 -10.11 -8.75
N THR A 79 8.25 -9.19 -8.10
CA THR A 79 8.83 -7.97 -7.54
C THR A 79 9.84 -8.26 -6.42
N GLU A 80 9.53 -9.22 -5.53
CA GLU A 80 10.45 -9.66 -4.48
C GLU A 80 11.76 -10.20 -5.08
N TYR A 81 11.66 -11.02 -6.13
CA TYR A 81 12.80 -11.60 -6.82
C TYR A 81 13.68 -10.51 -7.46
N GLU A 82 13.09 -9.65 -8.30
CA GLU A 82 13.81 -8.57 -8.99
C GLU A 82 14.51 -7.61 -8.01
N ARG A 83 13.84 -7.25 -6.91
CA ARG A 83 14.43 -6.34 -5.91
C ARG A 83 15.52 -7.00 -5.09
N ASN A 84 15.41 -8.30 -4.82
CA ASN A 84 16.48 -9.05 -4.14
C ASN A 84 17.71 -9.19 -5.02
N GLU A 85 17.56 -9.44 -6.32
CA GLU A 85 18.69 -9.50 -7.27
C GLU A 85 19.43 -8.16 -7.34
N ASN A 86 18.70 -7.04 -7.28
CA ASN A 86 19.28 -5.70 -7.39
C ASN A 86 19.75 -5.10 -6.05
N ARG A 87 19.65 -5.83 -4.94
CA ARG A 87 19.84 -5.25 -3.59
C ARG A 87 21.23 -4.64 -3.39
N GLU A 88 22.29 -5.23 -3.95
CA GLU A 88 23.67 -4.73 -3.79
C GLU A 88 23.91 -3.44 -4.61
N ILE A 89 23.26 -3.35 -5.77
CA ILE A 89 23.28 -2.13 -6.60
C ILE A 89 22.59 -0.99 -5.84
N VAL A 90 21.40 -1.27 -5.29
CA VAL A 90 20.67 -0.30 -4.45
C VAL A 90 21.50 0.08 -3.22
N LYS A 91 22.11 -0.90 -2.55
CA LYS A 91 22.98 -0.63 -1.38
C LYS A 91 24.09 0.35 -1.73
N THR A 92 24.76 0.13 -2.85
CA THR A 92 25.84 1.00 -3.35
C THR A 92 25.33 2.43 -3.63
N GLU A 93 24.18 2.58 -4.30
CA GLU A 93 23.56 3.90 -4.54
C GLU A 93 23.23 4.61 -3.21
N LEU A 94 22.62 3.89 -2.27
CA LEU A 94 22.21 4.45 -0.99
C LEU A 94 23.42 4.78 -0.11
N ASP A 95 24.46 3.95 -0.05
CA ASP A 95 25.67 4.23 0.74
C ASP A 95 26.39 5.48 0.21
N TYR A 96 26.48 5.64 -1.11
CA TYR A 96 26.99 6.88 -1.72
C TYR A 96 26.17 8.12 -1.30
N LEU A 97 24.84 8.01 -1.28
CA LEU A 97 23.98 9.10 -0.80
C LEU A 97 24.15 9.33 0.70
N ARG A 98 24.26 8.28 1.52
CA ARG A 98 24.48 8.39 2.97
C ARG A 98 25.76 9.17 3.26
N ASP A 99 26.82 8.93 2.51
CA ASP A 99 28.11 9.60 2.70
C ASP A 99 28.12 11.07 2.30
N LYS A 100 27.24 11.47 1.36
CA LYS A 100 27.11 12.85 0.90
C LYS A 100 26.07 13.67 1.64
N LEU A 101 25.04 13.01 2.16
CA LEU A 101 23.92 13.64 2.83
C LEU A 101 24.13 13.72 4.34
N MET A 102 23.26 14.49 4.99
CA MET A 102 23.30 14.68 6.44
C MET A 102 23.13 13.35 7.18
N LYS A 103 24.11 13.03 8.03
CA LYS A 103 24.02 12.01 9.08
C LYS A 103 23.84 12.72 10.42
N VAL A 104 22.95 12.21 11.26
CA VAL A 104 22.69 12.75 12.59
C VAL A 104 22.70 11.65 13.64
N THR A 105 23.09 12.02 14.85
CA THR A 105 22.90 11.21 16.06
C THR A 105 21.45 11.30 16.56
N PRO A 106 21.00 10.38 17.44
CA PRO A 106 19.68 10.49 18.07
C PRO A 106 19.47 11.83 18.78
N LYS A 107 20.50 12.37 19.45
CA LYS A 107 20.42 13.64 20.18
C LYS A 107 20.19 14.83 19.25
N GLU A 108 20.87 14.85 18.11
CA GLU A 108 20.69 15.88 17.07
C GLU A 108 19.32 15.74 16.42
N LEU A 109 18.91 14.52 16.07
CA LEU A 109 17.60 14.24 15.48
C LEU A 109 16.46 14.75 16.38
N LEU A 110 16.56 14.54 17.71
CA LEU A 110 15.57 15.00 18.69
C LEU A 110 15.44 16.53 18.71
N LYS A 111 16.53 17.27 18.53
CA LYS A 111 16.49 18.74 18.37
C LYS A 111 15.79 19.12 17.06
N LEU A 112 16.10 18.41 15.98
CA LEU A 112 15.49 18.60 14.66
C LEU A 112 14.01 18.23 14.61
N ARG A 113 13.38 17.76 15.71
CA ARG A 113 11.92 17.65 15.80
C ARG A 113 11.23 19.01 15.76
N SER A 114 11.83 20.04 16.35
CA SER A 114 11.27 21.39 16.40
C SER A 114 11.34 22.07 15.03
N LYS A 115 10.21 22.57 14.55
CA LYS A 115 10.13 23.31 13.28
C LYS A 115 11.00 24.57 13.31
N THR A 116 10.91 25.34 14.39
CA THR A 116 11.69 26.58 14.56
C THR A 116 13.19 26.34 14.54
N ILE A 117 13.66 25.25 15.17
CA ILE A 117 15.10 24.89 15.15
C ILE A 117 15.54 24.55 13.73
N ARG A 118 14.74 23.77 12.99
CA ARG A 118 15.04 23.44 11.60
C ARG A 118 15.09 24.69 10.71
N GLU A 119 14.10 25.56 10.81
CA GLU A 119 14.03 26.81 10.02
C GLU A 119 15.20 27.75 10.33
N ALA A 120 15.59 27.88 11.60
CA ALA A 120 16.75 28.66 11.99
C ALA A 120 18.07 28.12 11.41
N GLN A 121 18.12 26.83 11.05
CA GLN A 121 19.27 26.17 10.42
C GLN A 121 19.13 26.06 8.89
N GLY A 122 18.08 26.63 8.29
CA GLY A 122 17.82 26.50 6.85
C GLY A 122 17.46 25.07 6.43
N ILE A 123 16.98 24.24 7.36
CA ILE A 123 16.63 22.84 7.12
C ILE A 123 15.14 22.73 6.80
N GLU A 124 14.83 22.38 5.57
CA GLU A 124 13.47 22.08 5.17
C GLU A 124 13.10 20.61 5.44
N ASN A 125 11.81 20.35 5.67
CA ASN A 125 11.31 19.00 5.75
C ASN A 125 11.05 18.42 4.36
N PHE A 126 11.36 17.13 4.17
CA PHE A 126 11.18 16.45 2.90
C PHE A 126 10.53 15.06 3.06
N SER A 127 10.10 14.49 1.93
CA SER A 127 9.67 13.10 1.82
C SER A 127 10.85 12.21 1.44
N GLY A 128 11.01 11.07 2.12
CA GLY A 128 12.12 10.17 1.85
C GLY A 128 12.17 8.98 2.80
N VAL A 129 13.35 8.37 2.92
CA VAL A 129 13.64 7.29 3.87
C VAL A 129 14.66 7.72 4.91
N TYR A 130 14.55 7.13 6.10
CA TYR A 130 15.53 7.23 7.16
C TYR A 130 16.09 5.84 7.45
N ILE A 131 17.41 5.76 7.55
CA ILE A 131 18.16 4.54 7.87
C ILE A 131 18.79 4.76 9.23
N ILE A 132 18.34 4.00 10.22
CA ILE A 132 18.89 3.99 11.58
C ILE A 132 19.83 2.80 11.66
N HIS A 133 21.10 3.07 11.91
CA HIS A 133 22.15 2.07 12.06
C HIS A 133 22.57 2.03 13.52
N ASN A 134 22.40 0.87 14.17
CA ASN A 134 23.03 0.59 15.46
C ASN A 134 24.50 0.24 15.19
N CYS A 135 25.41 1.15 15.56
CA CYS A 135 26.84 1.01 15.33
C CYS A 135 27.49 -0.09 16.19
N VAL A 136 26.84 -0.49 17.29
CA VAL A 136 27.34 -1.52 18.22
C VAL A 136 27.01 -2.92 17.71
N LYS A 137 25.78 -3.10 17.22
CA LYS A 137 25.27 -4.41 16.77
C LYS A 137 25.35 -4.64 15.27
N ASP A 138 25.72 -3.60 14.52
CA ASP A 138 25.65 -3.55 13.06
C ASP A 138 24.27 -3.96 12.50
N MET A 139 23.22 -3.48 13.16
CA MET A 139 21.82 -3.74 12.79
C MET A 139 21.16 -2.48 12.25
N TYR A 140 20.25 -2.66 11.30
CA TYR A 140 19.59 -1.55 10.61
C TYR A 140 18.08 -1.52 10.88
N TYR A 141 17.51 -0.33 10.90
CA TYR A 141 16.09 -0.07 10.73
C TYR A 141 15.92 0.91 9.57
N VAL A 142 15.00 0.61 8.66
CA VAL A 142 14.65 1.46 7.54
C VAL A 142 13.17 1.84 7.67
N GLY A 143 12.86 3.12 7.49
CA GLY A 143 11.48 3.57 7.39
C GLY A 143 11.32 4.71 6.40
N GLN A 144 10.10 4.90 5.89
CA GLN A 144 9.74 6.06 5.08
C GLN A 144 8.94 7.11 5.85
N ALA A 145 8.94 8.35 5.36
CA ALA A 145 7.98 9.36 5.77
C ALA A 145 7.85 10.51 4.76
N LYS A 146 6.70 11.21 4.80
CA LYS A 146 6.55 12.55 4.22
C LYS A 146 7.11 13.67 5.11
N ASN A 147 7.18 13.41 6.41
CA ASN A 147 7.81 14.27 7.41
C ASN A 147 8.92 13.47 8.09
N ILE A 148 10.11 13.53 7.50
CA ILE A 148 11.22 12.64 7.80
C ILE A 148 11.70 12.80 9.24
N TYR A 149 11.88 14.05 9.69
CA TYR A 149 12.38 14.35 11.03
C TYR A 149 11.39 13.90 12.09
N LEU A 150 10.09 14.18 11.91
CA LEU A 150 9.08 13.78 12.89
C LEU A 150 8.99 12.26 13.02
N ARG A 151 9.01 11.52 11.90
CA ARG A 151 8.83 10.07 11.92
C ARG A 151 10.07 9.33 12.43
N ALA A 152 11.26 9.74 12.02
CA ALA A 152 12.52 9.15 12.48
C ALA A 152 12.72 9.35 13.99
N ASN A 153 12.37 10.54 14.51
CA ASN A 153 12.47 10.86 15.93
C ASN A 153 11.69 9.90 16.86
N LYS A 154 10.54 9.40 16.40
CA LYS A 154 9.69 8.51 17.21
C LYS A 154 10.41 7.25 17.68
N HIS A 155 11.43 6.79 16.95
CA HIS A 155 12.21 5.61 17.32
C HIS A 155 13.08 5.80 18.56
N PHE A 156 13.34 7.05 18.96
CA PHE A 156 14.13 7.41 20.13
C PHE A 156 13.26 7.98 21.26
N LEU A 157 11.93 7.79 21.18
CA LEU A 157 10.95 8.16 22.20
C LEU A 157 10.28 6.89 22.74
N LYS A 158 10.08 6.85 24.06
CA LYS A 158 9.44 5.72 24.74
C LYS A 158 8.04 5.48 24.16
N ASN A 159 7.76 4.24 23.77
CA ASN A 159 6.45 3.76 23.29
C ASN A 159 5.89 4.39 21.99
N GLU A 160 6.72 5.06 21.17
CA GLU A 160 6.24 5.73 19.94
C GLU A 160 6.68 5.05 18.64
N GLY A 161 7.91 4.53 18.59
CA GLY A 161 8.49 3.92 17.40
C GLY A 161 8.75 2.42 17.55
N ASN A 162 9.83 1.94 16.92
CA ASN A 162 10.28 0.56 17.09
C ASN A 162 10.81 0.37 18.52
N SER A 163 10.19 -0.53 19.28
CA SER A 163 10.53 -0.79 20.68
C SER A 163 11.93 -1.36 20.89
N GLU A 164 12.45 -2.13 19.93
CA GLU A 164 13.81 -2.70 19.99
C GLU A 164 14.87 -1.63 19.74
N VAL A 165 14.65 -0.75 18.75
CA VAL A 165 15.52 0.42 18.54
C VAL A 165 15.57 1.29 19.80
N TYR A 166 14.41 1.59 20.39
CA TYR A 166 14.35 2.39 21.62
C TYR A 166 15.05 1.69 22.80
N LYS A 167 14.84 0.37 22.94
CA LYS A 167 15.47 -0.42 24.00
C LYS A 167 17.00 -0.33 23.90
N ASP A 168 17.56 -0.62 22.73
CA ASP A 168 19.00 -0.59 22.50
C ASP A 168 19.57 0.82 22.70
N TYR A 169 18.89 1.85 22.19
CA TYR A 169 19.24 3.24 22.45
C TYR A 169 19.25 3.57 23.95
N SER A 170 18.25 3.11 24.70
CA SER A 170 18.16 3.34 26.14
C SER A 170 19.20 2.56 26.95
N CYS A 171 19.74 1.48 26.39
CA CYS A 171 20.87 0.73 26.96
C CYS A 171 22.23 1.36 26.66
N GLY A 172 22.27 2.44 25.88
CA GLY A 172 23.48 3.19 25.57
C GLY A 172 24.16 2.81 24.26
N ASP A 173 23.54 1.97 23.42
CA ASP A 173 24.08 1.66 22.09
C ASP A 173 24.18 2.95 21.26
N GLU A 174 25.25 3.04 20.48
CA GLU A 174 25.49 4.15 19.56
C GLU A 174 24.69 3.97 18.27
N PHE A 175 24.07 5.05 17.80
CA PHE A 175 23.29 5.05 16.56
C PHE A 175 23.72 6.17 15.61
N CYS A 176 23.73 5.85 14.32
CA CYS A 176 23.83 6.81 13.23
C CYS A 176 22.53 6.80 12.42
N ILE A 177 21.97 7.97 12.13
CA ILE A 177 20.76 8.12 11.32
C ILE A 177 21.08 8.85 10.02
N SER A 178 20.86 8.19 8.90
CA SER A 178 20.95 8.78 7.56
C SER A 178 19.57 9.15 7.06
N LEU A 179 19.39 10.36 6.52
CA LEU A 179 18.11 10.85 6.00
C LEU A 179 18.25 11.10 4.49
N ILE A 180 17.53 10.34 3.67
CA ILE A 180 17.67 10.35 2.21
C ILE A 180 16.36 10.85 1.57
N PRO A 181 16.35 12.03 0.92
CA PRO A 181 15.18 12.51 0.19
C PRO A 181 14.86 11.63 -1.01
N LEU A 182 13.57 11.36 -1.25
CA LEU A 182 13.11 10.58 -2.41
C LEU A 182 13.58 11.20 -3.73
N GLU A 183 13.56 12.53 -3.83
CA GLU A 183 14.00 13.29 -5.00
C GLU A 183 15.48 13.15 -5.36
N LYS A 184 16.30 12.60 -4.46
CA LYS A 184 17.73 12.32 -4.70
C LYS A 184 17.98 10.89 -5.13
N THR A 185 16.94 10.09 -5.32
CA THR A 185 17.02 8.68 -5.69
C THR A 185 16.38 8.42 -7.04
N SER A 186 16.69 7.26 -7.62
CA SER A 186 16.04 6.78 -8.86
C SER A 186 14.59 6.31 -8.66
N PHE A 187 14.09 6.22 -7.42
CA PHE A 187 12.76 5.69 -7.11
C PHE A 187 11.66 6.73 -7.27
N SER A 188 10.50 6.28 -7.76
CA SER A 188 9.34 7.15 -7.98
C SER A 188 8.40 7.24 -6.78
N THR A 189 8.44 6.26 -5.87
CA THR A 189 7.55 6.20 -4.70
C THR A 189 8.33 5.91 -3.43
N LEU A 190 7.78 6.35 -2.30
CA LEU A 190 8.36 6.05 -0.99
C LEU A 190 8.28 4.56 -0.64
N ASN A 191 7.25 3.83 -1.11
CA ASN A 191 7.13 2.40 -0.89
C ASN A 191 8.22 1.63 -1.63
N ASP A 192 8.51 2.02 -2.88
CA ASP A 192 9.58 1.41 -3.66
C ASP A 192 10.94 1.66 -3.02
N LEU A 193 11.22 2.91 -2.64
CA LEU A 193 12.47 3.27 -1.98
C LEU A 193 12.63 2.54 -0.63
N GLU A 194 11.59 2.47 0.19
CA GLU A 194 11.63 1.79 1.50
C GLU A 194 11.87 0.28 1.36
N ASP A 195 11.11 -0.42 0.52
CA ASP A 195 11.25 -1.87 0.36
C ASP A 195 12.63 -2.23 -0.22
N ASN A 196 13.12 -1.47 -1.20
CA ASN A 196 14.47 -1.68 -1.74
C ASN A 196 15.56 -1.37 -0.70
N ALA A 197 15.40 -0.31 0.11
CA ALA A 197 16.32 -0.02 1.19
C ALA A 197 16.31 -1.10 2.30
N ILE A 198 15.13 -1.62 2.68
CA ILE A 198 15.03 -2.74 3.65
C ILE A 198 15.82 -3.96 3.17
N ARG A 199 15.75 -4.27 1.87
CA ARG A 199 16.51 -5.38 1.26
C ARG A 199 18.01 -5.09 1.21
N ALA A 200 18.39 -3.89 0.79
CA ALA A 200 19.78 -3.46 0.66
C ALA A 200 20.55 -3.48 2.00
N TYR A 201 19.86 -3.23 3.11
CA TYR A 201 20.45 -3.27 4.46
C TYR A 201 20.06 -4.53 5.25
N GLU A 202 19.39 -5.48 4.60
CA GLU A 202 18.85 -6.69 5.23
C GLU A 202 18.13 -6.42 6.57
N SER A 203 17.47 -5.26 6.66
CA SER A 203 16.98 -4.73 7.94
C SER A 203 15.76 -5.49 8.46
N TYR A 204 15.15 -6.35 7.63
CA TYR A 204 14.07 -7.27 8.00
C TYR A 204 14.58 -8.63 8.48
N PRO A 205 15.36 -9.40 7.71
CA PRO A 205 15.85 -10.70 8.18
C PRO A 205 16.86 -10.58 9.33
N TRP A 206 17.67 -9.52 9.36
CA TRP A 206 18.79 -9.38 10.29
C TRP A 206 18.81 -8.05 11.06
N GLY A 207 17.77 -7.23 10.92
CA GLY A 207 17.66 -5.93 11.56
C GLY A 207 16.42 -5.77 12.42
N TYR A 208 16.01 -4.51 12.59
CA TYR A 208 14.89 -4.13 13.45
C TYR A 208 13.53 -4.10 12.73
N ASN A 209 13.49 -4.09 11.39
CA ASN A 209 12.22 -4.11 10.66
C ASN A 209 11.49 -5.41 10.93
N LYS A 210 10.16 -5.34 11.09
CA LYS A 210 9.31 -6.52 11.29
C LYS A 210 8.56 -6.94 10.02
N MET A 211 8.70 -6.16 8.94
CA MET A 211 8.09 -6.40 7.64
C MET A 211 9.09 -6.02 6.54
N PRO A 212 9.08 -6.72 5.38
CA PRO A 212 10.02 -6.48 4.29
C PRO A 212 9.75 -5.21 3.48
N GLY A 213 8.61 -4.54 3.70
CA GLY A 213 8.15 -3.41 2.89
C GLY A 213 6.74 -3.64 2.33
N ASN A 214 6.17 -2.62 1.68
CA ASN A 214 4.83 -2.71 1.07
C ASN A 214 4.93 -2.80 -0.46
N ILE A 215 4.71 -4.00 -1.00
CA ILE A 215 4.73 -4.28 -2.46
C ILE A 215 3.33 -4.17 -3.08
N LEU A 216 2.28 -4.50 -2.33
CA LEU A 216 0.90 -4.51 -2.81
C LEU A 216 0.23 -3.15 -2.55
N ASP A 217 0.92 -2.09 -2.92
CA ASP A 217 0.51 -0.71 -2.67
C ASP A 217 -0.43 -0.14 -3.74
N ARG A 218 -0.52 -0.82 -4.89
CA ARG A 218 -1.39 -0.48 -6.02
C ARG A 218 -2.39 -1.57 -6.40
N PRO A 219 -3.49 -1.24 -7.10
CA PRO A 219 -4.38 -2.20 -7.74
C PRO A 219 -3.60 -3.05 -8.74
N ILE A 220 -3.67 -4.37 -8.57
CA ILE A 220 -3.10 -5.33 -9.51
C ILE A 220 -4.29 -6.00 -10.18
N PHE A 221 -4.56 -5.63 -11.43
CA PHE A 221 -5.61 -6.24 -12.25
C PHE A 221 -5.12 -7.56 -12.86
N LYS A 222 -6.06 -8.44 -13.23
CA LYS A 222 -5.75 -9.76 -13.77
C LYS A 222 -5.03 -9.66 -15.10
N ASN A 223 -5.47 -8.71 -15.91
CA ASN A 223 -4.90 -8.34 -17.18
C ASN A 223 -5.30 -6.88 -17.48
N GLU A 224 -4.81 -6.37 -18.60
CA GLU A 224 -5.11 -5.00 -19.04
C GLU A 224 -6.60 -4.77 -19.29
N ASP A 225 -7.37 -5.78 -19.70
CA ASP A 225 -8.80 -5.60 -19.98
C ASP A 225 -9.61 -5.40 -18.70
N TYR A 226 -9.26 -6.11 -17.62
CA TYR A 226 -9.83 -5.84 -16.29
C TYR A 226 -9.53 -4.41 -15.83
N GLN A 227 -8.33 -3.92 -16.11
CA GLN A 227 -7.96 -2.53 -15.82
C GLN A 227 -8.79 -1.56 -16.67
N LYS A 228 -8.94 -1.79 -17.98
CA LYS A 228 -9.78 -0.94 -18.86
C LYS A 228 -11.24 -0.90 -18.40
N VAL A 229 -11.79 -2.03 -17.97
CA VAL A 229 -13.15 -2.08 -17.38
C VAL A 229 -13.22 -1.21 -16.13
N ALA A 230 -12.24 -1.33 -15.25
CA ALA A 230 -12.17 -0.52 -14.04
C ALA A 230 -12.01 0.98 -14.34
N GLU A 231 -11.18 1.36 -15.31
CA GLU A 231 -10.99 2.74 -15.77
C GLU A 231 -12.27 3.31 -16.37
N LEU A 232 -12.96 2.54 -17.21
CA LEU A 232 -14.25 2.93 -17.77
C LEU A 232 -15.24 3.21 -16.64
N ILE A 233 -15.46 2.26 -15.74
CA ILE A 233 -16.39 2.42 -14.63
C ILE A 233 -15.97 3.62 -13.77
N LEU A 234 -14.69 3.75 -13.44
CA LEU A 234 -14.15 4.85 -12.65
C LEU A 234 -14.47 6.20 -13.30
N SER A 235 -14.23 6.35 -14.61
CA SER A 235 -14.49 7.61 -15.33
C SER A 235 -15.94 8.04 -15.30
N LYS A 236 -16.88 7.08 -15.19
CA LYS A 236 -18.32 7.35 -15.10
C LYS A 236 -18.72 7.78 -13.70
N ILE A 237 -17.99 7.36 -12.68
CA ILE A 237 -18.36 7.58 -11.27
C ILE A 237 -17.55 8.67 -10.60
N GLU A 238 -16.44 9.08 -11.21
CA GLU A 238 -15.61 10.17 -10.72
C GLU A 238 -16.43 11.47 -10.64
N GLY A 239 -16.26 12.21 -9.54
CA GLY A 239 -16.99 13.47 -9.30
C GLY A 239 -18.44 13.32 -8.82
N THR A 240 -18.99 12.10 -8.77
CA THR A 240 -20.35 11.88 -8.26
C THR A 240 -20.44 12.04 -6.74
N GLU A 241 -21.61 12.41 -6.20
CA GLU A 241 -21.78 12.67 -4.77
C GLU A 241 -21.36 11.46 -3.91
N TRP A 242 -21.75 10.25 -4.33
CA TRP A 242 -21.39 9.03 -3.62
C TRP A 242 -19.87 8.82 -3.62
N PHE A 243 -19.20 9.05 -4.76
CA PHE A 243 -17.76 8.88 -4.91
C PHE A 243 -17.01 9.84 -3.99
N LEU A 244 -17.52 11.06 -3.82
CA LEU A 244 -16.98 12.05 -2.89
C LEU A 244 -17.17 11.62 -1.42
N ARG A 245 -18.29 11.00 -1.07
CA ARG A 245 -18.63 10.58 0.30
C ARG A 245 -17.92 9.30 0.76
N ILE A 246 -17.62 8.37 -0.15
CA ILE A 246 -17.09 7.05 0.22
C ILE A 246 -15.68 7.14 0.83
N SER A 247 -15.43 6.57 2.01
CA SER A 247 -14.16 6.82 2.72
C SER A 247 -13.45 5.54 3.15
N THR A 248 -14.20 4.50 3.49
CA THR A 248 -13.67 3.26 4.04
C THR A 248 -13.54 2.16 2.98
N SER A 249 -12.67 1.18 3.23
CA SER A 249 -12.52 0.01 2.34
C SER A 249 -13.81 -0.81 2.28
N LYS A 250 -14.52 -0.94 3.42
CA LYS A 250 -15.79 -1.65 3.51
C LYS A 250 -16.87 -1.02 2.64
N GLU A 251 -16.98 0.30 2.63
CA GLU A 251 -17.92 1.00 1.77
C GLU A 251 -17.58 0.80 0.30
N ARG A 252 -16.31 0.98 -0.11
CA ARG A 252 -15.89 0.79 -1.51
C ARG A 252 -16.16 -0.62 -2.02
N PHE A 253 -15.93 -1.62 -1.18
CA PHE A 253 -16.26 -3.01 -1.48
C PHE A 253 -17.76 -3.21 -1.68
N ARG A 254 -18.58 -2.74 -0.73
CA ARG A 254 -20.05 -2.83 -0.84
C ARG A 254 -20.57 -2.14 -2.09
N TYR A 255 -20.06 -0.95 -2.39
CA TYR A 255 -20.40 -0.22 -3.60
C TYR A 255 -20.08 -1.04 -4.85
N THR A 256 -18.87 -1.60 -4.93
CA THR A 256 -18.46 -2.42 -6.08
C THR A 256 -19.38 -3.62 -6.27
N HIS A 257 -19.70 -4.33 -5.18
CA HIS A 257 -20.63 -5.45 -5.22
C HIS A 257 -22.03 -5.02 -5.69
N SER A 258 -22.56 -3.93 -5.14
CA SER A 258 -23.89 -3.41 -5.52
C SER A 258 -23.93 -2.98 -6.98
N LEU A 259 -22.90 -2.27 -7.46
CA LEU A 259 -22.77 -1.84 -8.85
C LEU A 259 -22.84 -3.04 -9.80
N LEU A 260 -22.03 -4.06 -9.56
CA LEU A 260 -22.00 -5.25 -10.42
C LEU A 260 -23.37 -5.97 -10.39
N SER A 261 -23.98 -6.08 -9.21
CA SER A 261 -25.29 -6.72 -9.05
C SER A 261 -26.40 -5.97 -9.78
N GLU A 262 -26.43 -4.63 -9.69
CA GLU A 262 -27.45 -3.78 -10.31
C GLU A 262 -27.41 -3.85 -11.84
N TYR A 263 -26.22 -3.87 -12.42
CA TYR A 263 -26.01 -3.99 -13.86
C TYR A 263 -26.01 -5.44 -14.39
N GLN A 264 -26.27 -6.42 -13.52
CA GLN A 264 -26.21 -7.85 -13.85
C GLN A 264 -24.88 -8.21 -14.51
N LEU A 265 -23.79 -7.72 -13.93
CA LEU A 265 -22.43 -8.03 -14.30
C LEU A 265 -21.91 -9.21 -13.45
N PRO A 266 -20.99 -10.02 -13.99
CA PRO A 266 -20.35 -11.09 -13.24
C PRO A 266 -19.73 -10.60 -11.91
N LEU A 267 -19.92 -11.37 -10.85
CA LEU A 267 -19.33 -11.10 -9.53
C LEU A 267 -17.91 -11.69 -9.45
N ASP A 268 -17.04 -11.27 -10.36
CA ASP A 268 -15.66 -11.71 -10.41
C ASP A 268 -14.91 -11.28 -9.13
N ALA A 269 -14.38 -12.27 -8.40
CA ALA A 269 -13.72 -12.05 -7.11
C ALA A 269 -12.47 -11.15 -7.24
N HIS A 270 -11.72 -11.26 -8.34
CA HIS A 270 -10.54 -10.47 -8.57
C HIS A 270 -10.89 -9.00 -8.84
N PHE A 271 -11.93 -8.75 -9.62
CA PHE A 271 -12.43 -7.41 -9.89
C PHE A 271 -13.01 -6.76 -8.63
N ILE A 272 -13.85 -7.50 -7.88
CA ILE A 272 -14.48 -7.04 -6.64
C ILE A 272 -13.44 -6.62 -5.58
N THR A 273 -12.27 -7.26 -5.57
CA THR A 273 -11.22 -6.99 -4.57
C THR A 273 -10.24 -5.91 -5.02
N THR A 274 -10.01 -5.77 -6.33
CA THR A 274 -9.05 -4.82 -6.88
C THR A 274 -9.67 -3.46 -7.19
N PHE A 275 -10.90 -3.40 -7.71
CA PHE A 275 -11.56 -2.14 -8.05
C PHE A 275 -11.73 -1.18 -6.84
N PRO A 276 -12.08 -1.63 -5.62
CA PRO A 276 -12.08 -0.78 -4.43
C PRO A 276 -10.73 -0.11 -4.12
N LYS A 277 -9.61 -0.77 -4.47
CA LYS A 277 -8.27 -0.19 -4.31
C LYS A 277 -8.05 0.94 -5.32
N MET A 278 -8.53 0.77 -6.55
CA MET A 278 -8.44 1.80 -7.59
C MET A 278 -9.26 3.04 -7.23
N ILE A 279 -10.48 2.88 -6.72
CA ILE A 279 -11.29 3.98 -6.18
C ILE A 279 -10.52 4.73 -5.08
N LYS A 280 -9.87 4.00 -4.17
CA LYS A 280 -9.05 4.59 -3.10
C LYS A 280 -7.93 5.45 -3.68
N GLU A 281 -7.17 4.96 -4.65
CA GLU A 281 -6.05 5.68 -5.27
C GLU A 281 -6.48 6.96 -5.98
N CYS A 282 -7.54 6.88 -6.79
CA CYS A 282 -8.09 8.04 -7.49
C CYS A 282 -8.43 9.17 -6.50
N LYS A 283 -9.12 8.85 -5.39
CA LYS A 283 -9.42 9.83 -4.33
C LYS A 283 -8.16 10.42 -3.66
N TYR A 284 -7.06 9.68 -3.57
CA TYR A 284 -5.81 10.23 -3.06
C TYR A 284 -5.12 11.16 -4.07
N ALA A 285 -5.22 10.87 -5.37
CA ALA A 285 -4.69 11.73 -6.41
C ALA A 285 -5.42 13.09 -6.46
N ASP A 286 -6.75 13.10 -6.35
CA ASP A 286 -7.54 14.34 -6.32
C ASP A 286 -7.23 15.22 -5.12
N LYS A 287 -7.10 14.62 -3.93
CA LYS A 287 -6.66 15.35 -2.73
C LYS A 287 -5.31 16.03 -2.95
N LYS A 288 -4.35 15.37 -3.63
CA LYS A 288 -3.05 15.97 -3.95
C LYS A 288 -3.16 17.12 -4.97
N ARG A 289 -4.11 17.08 -5.90
CA ARG A 289 -4.35 18.15 -6.89
C ARG A 289 -4.96 19.40 -6.24
N VAL A 290 -5.90 19.21 -5.31
CA VAL A 290 -6.55 20.33 -4.58
C VAL A 290 -5.58 21.06 -3.65
N HIS A 291 -4.65 20.35 -3.01
CA HIS A 291 -3.66 20.97 -2.09
C HIS A 291 -2.44 21.58 -2.81
N LYS A 292 -2.40 21.53 -4.14
CA LYS A 292 -1.35 22.17 -4.97
C LYS A 292 -1.83 23.45 -5.67
N LYS A 293 -3.10 23.84 -5.50
CA LYS A 293 -3.65 25.13 -5.93
C LYS A 293 -3.76 26.05 -4.72
#